data_AF-A0AAD1Z2F5-F1
#
_entry.id   AF-A0AAD1Z2F5-F1
#
_cell.length_a   1.000
_cell.length_b   1.000
_cell.length_c   1.000
_cell.angle_alpha   90.00
_cell.angle_beta   90.00
_cell.angle_gamma   90.00
#
_symmetry.space_group_name_H-M   'P 1'
#
loop_
_entity.id
_entity.type
_entity.pdbx_description
1 polymer ?
#
loop_
_entity_poly.entity_id
_entity_poly.type
_entity_poly.pdbx_seq_one_letter_code
_entity_poly.pdbx_strand_id
1 'polypeptide(L)'
;MHSQVEDPISNANAQRRRWGEKEGRLLILYKAVLSGDWNAAEPVLRLDKSAACLSITKVEDTPLHLAALTKQTAIAHMLVKYLDEGDLEIKNNYGNTAFFCAAVSGDVEIAKVVYEKYNTLPTIRNRFGISPIQEAAALGNKKMIEYLYEITPLKHFEDEERMNILAATINTGTNILAAPHPRNVEEV
;
A
#
# COMPACT_ATOMS: atom_id res chain seq x y z
N MET A 1 36.80 -6.89 34.63
CA MET A 1 36.04 -6.15 33.62
C MET A 1 34.74 -5.70 34.27
N HIS A 2 34.65 -4.44 34.69
CA HIS A 2 33.45 -3.91 35.34
C HIS A 2 32.36 -3.69 34.28
N SER A 3 31.31 -4.53 34.32
CA SER A 3 30.07 -4.28 33.60
C SER A 3 29.44 -3.01 34.19
N GLN A 4 29.36 -1.94 33.41
CA GLN A 4 28.60 -0.76 33.78
C GLN A 4 27.11 -1.15 33.81
N VAL A 5 26.56 -1.36 35.01
CA VAL A 5 25.13 -1.52 35.22
C VAL A 5 24.56 -0.10 35.23
N GLU A 6 23.96 0.35 34.12
CA GLU A 6 23.32 1.66 34.06
C GLU A 6 22.11 1.72 35.02
N ASP A 7 21.96 2.84 35.74
CA ASP A 7 20.88 3.04 36.71
C ASP A 7 19.48 2.91 36.05
N PRO A 8 18.53 2.16 36.64
CA PRO A 8 17.21 1.89 36.05
C PRO A 8 16.41 3.15 35.67
N ILE A 9 16.56 4.23 36.46
CA ILE A 9 15.89 5.52 36.22
C ILE A 9 16.51 6.25 35.03
N SER A 10 17.83 6.13 34.83
CA SER A 10 18.54 6.70 33.67
C SER A 10 18.08 6.02 32.37
N ASN A 11 18.01 4.69 32.38
CA ASN A 11 17.54 3.90 31.24
C ASN A 11 16.07 4.22 30.88
N ALA A 12 15.17 4.29 31.86
CA ALA A 12 13.76 4.64 31.62
C ALA A 12 13.61 6.06 31.02
N ASN A 13 14.39 7.03 31.47
CA ASN A 13 14.40 8.38 30.91
C ASN A 13 14.97 8.42 29.47
N ALA A 14 16.01 7.64 29.19
CA ALA A 14 16.58 7.52 27.85
C ALA A 14 15.59 6.86 26.88
N GLN A 15 14.90 5.80 27.30
CA GLN A 15 13.85 5.14 26.52
C GLN A 15 12.68 6.08 26.24
N ARG A 16 12.23 6.85 27.23
CA ARG A 16 11.14 7.83 27.07
C ARG A 16 11.51 8.95 26.08
N ARG A 17 12.75 9.44 26.12
CA ARG A 17 13.25 10.43 25.13
C ARG A 17 13.30 9.83 23.73
N ARG A 18 13.86 8.63 23.58
CA ARG A 18 13.89 7.90 22.30
C ARG A 18 12.49 7.66 21.74
N TRP A 19 11.52 7.32 22.59
CA TRP A 19 10.12 7.18 22.19
C TRP A 19 9.54 8.50 21.67
N GLY A 20 9.72 9.59 22.43
CA GLY A 20 9.24 10.92 22.01
C GLY A 20 9.85 11.39 20.69
N GLU A 21 11.14 11.13 20.47
CA GLU A 21 11.80 11.41 19.20
C GLU A 21 11.24 10.58 18.04
N LYS A 22 10.97 9.28 18.27
CA LYS A 22 10.37 8.40 17.27
C LYS A 22 8.97 8.89 16.88
N GLU A 23 8.13 9.22 17.87
CA GLU A 23 6.78 9.75 17.64
C GLU A 23 6.81 11.06 16.83
N GLY A 24 7.74 11.96 17.17
CA GLY A 24 7.94 13.22 16.45
C GLY A 24 8.35 13.00 14.98
N ARG A 25 9.23 12.03 14.71
CA ARG A 25 9.65 11.66 13.35
C ARG A 25 8.51 11.06 12.54
N LEU A 26 7.70 10.17 13.14
CA LEU A 26 6.54 9.59 12.47
C LEU A 26 5.48 10.66 12.15
N LEU A 27 5.30 11.66 13.02
CA LEU A 27 4.42 12.80 12.73
C LEU A 27 4.92 13.66 11.57
N ILE A 28 6.24 13.88 11.46
CA ILE A 28 6.85 14.57 10.31
C ILE A 28 6.60 13.78 9.04
N LEU A 29 6.87 12.46 9.07
CA LEU A 29 6.66 11.57 7.94
C LEU A 29 5.19 11.53 7.51
N TYR A 30 4.25 11.46 8.45
CA TYR A 30 2.82 11.56 8.19
C TYR A 30 2.44 12.83 7.41
N LYS A 31 2.88 14.00 7.89
CA LYS A 31 2.58 15.27 7.21
C LYS A 31 3.20 15.35 5.82
N ALA A 32 4.46 14.94 5.71
CA ALA A 32 5.20 14.93 4.45
C ALA A 32 4.52 14.03 3.41
N VAL A 33 4.11 12.83 3.80
CA VAL A 33 3.39 11.90 2.92
C VAL A 33 2.02 12.45 2.54
N LEU A 34 1.26 12.99 3.50
CA LEU A 34 -0.06 13.57 3.26
C LEU A 34 0.00 14.69 2.20
N SER A 35 1.03 15.54 2.23
CA SER A 35 1.23 16.64 1.29
C SER A 35 2.07 16.29 0.05
N GLY A 36 2.62 15.08 -0.04
CA GLY A 36 3.51 14.68 -1.13
C GLY A 36 4.91 15.32 -1.10
N ASP A 37 5.34 15.83 0.06
CA ASP A 37 6.63 16.51 0.24
C ASP A 37 7.77 15.50 0.50
N TRP A 38 8.42 15.04 -0.57
CA TRP A 38 9.56 14.13 -0.45
C TRP A 38 10.75 14.75 0.30
N ASN A 39 10.96 16.06 0.19
CA ASN A 39 12.10 16.72 0.84
C ASN A 39 11.98 16.68 2.38
N ALA A 40 10.75 16.69 2.90
CA ALA A 40 10.48 16.50 4.31
C ALA A 40 10.52 15.02 4.75
N ALA A 41 10.12 14.09 3.87
CA ALA A 41 10.10 12.66 4.18
C ALA A 41 11.48 12.00 4.11
N GLU A 42 12.31 12.35 3.13
CA GLU A 42 13.59 11.69 2.85
C GLU A 42 14.55 11.69 4.06
N PRO A 43 14.76 12.80 4.79
CA PRO A 43 15.68 12.80 5.92
C PRO A 43 15.24 11.84 7.03
N VAL A 44 13.93 11.68 7.24
CA VAL A 44 13.39 10.74 8.23
C VAL A 44 13.69 9.30 7.82
N LEU A 45 13.45 8.95 6.56
CA LEU A 45 13.65 7.60 6.02
C LEU A 45 15.13 7.23 5.85
N ARG A 46 16.01 8.22 5.59
CA ARG A 46 17.47 8.00 5.59
C ARG A 46 17.99 7.70 6.99
N LEU A 47 17.43 8.34 8.00
CA LEU A 47 17.83 8.11 9.40
C LEU A 47 17.30 6.78 9.93
N ASP A 48 16.08 6.40 9.54
CA ASP A 48 15.45 5.14 9.93
C ASP A 48 14.63 4.57 8.76
N LYS A 49 15.24 3.63 8.02
CA LYS A 49 14.58 2.96 6.89
C LYS A 49 13.32 2.22 7.32
N SER A 50 13.27 1.70 8.55
CA SER A 50 12.10 0.95 9.05
C SER A 50 10.85 1.83 9.16
N ALA A 51 11.01 3.15 9.27
CA ALA A 51 9.88 4.07 9.28
C ALA A 51 9.02 4.02 7.99
N ALA A 52 9.55 3.48 6.88
CA ALA A 52 8.80 3.27 5.65
C ALA A 52 7.64 2.26 5.81
N CYS A 53 7.77 1.28 6.70
CA CYS A 53 6.79 0.21 6.92
C CYS A 53 6.08 0.29 8.28
N LEU A 54 6.40 1.27 9.14
CA LEU A 54 5.68 1.52 10.38
C LEU A 54 4.31 2.16 10.14
N SER A 55 3.37 1.91 11.05
CA SER A 55 2.10 2.63 11.07
C SER A 55 2.30 4.09 11.47
N ILE A 56 1.66 4.99 10.72
CA ILE A 56 1.70 6.45 10.90
C ILE A 56 0.32 7.06 11.11
N THR A 57 -0.75 6.25 11.06
CA THR A 57 -2.14 6.67 11.36
C THR A 57 -2.77 5.78 12.42
N LYS A 58 -3.90 6.25 12.99
CA LYS A 58 -4.69 5.49 13.98
C LYS A 58 -5.33 4.22 13.42
N VAL A 59 -5.48 4.14 12.09
CA VAL A 59 -6.03 2.94 11.43
C VAL A 59 -4.92 2.04 10.89
N GLU A 60 -3.69 2.22 11.36
CA GLU A 60 -2.51 1.42 11.00
C GLU A 60 -2.09 1.55 9.52
N ASP A 61 -2.34 2.70 8.90
CA ASP A 61 -1.77 2.97 7.58
C ASP A 61 -0.26 3.15 7.70
N THR A 62 0.49 2.47 6.84
CA THR A 62 1.90 2.80 6.57
C THR A 62 2.00 4.06 5.68
N PRO A 63 3.18 4.68 5.55
CA PRO A 63 3.42 5.73 4.56
C PRO A 63 2.88 5.42 3.17
N LEU A 64 3.04 4.19 2.68
CA LEU A 64 2.60 3.84 1.32
C LEU A 64 1.06 3.76 1.22
N HIS A 65 0.37 3.30 2.27
CA HIS A 65 -1.11 3.34 2.32
C HIS A 65 -1.62 4.77 2.21
N LEU A 66 -1.05 5.67 3.02
CA LEU A 66 -1.46 7.07 3.04
C LEU A 66 -1.20 7.73 1.68
N ALA A 67 -0.02 7.52 1.09
CA ALA A 67 0.31 8.03 -0.24
C ALA A 67 -0.67 7.54 -1.33
N ALA A 68 -1.09 6.27 -1.26
CA ALA A 68 -2.04 5.69 -2.19
C ALA A 68 -3.45 6.28 -2.04
N LEU A 69 -3.93 6.46 -0.80
CA LEU A 69 -5.23 7.06 -0.51
C LEU A 69 -5.28 8.54 -0.92
N THR A 70 -4.18 9.26 -0.76
CA THR A 70 -4.08 10.71 -1.05
C THR A 70 -3.56 11.02 -2.45
N LYS A 71 -3.32 9.99 -3.28
CA LYS A 71 -2.85 10.11 -4.68
C LYS A 71 -1.51 10.83 -4.81
N GLN A 72 -0.61 10.61 -3.86
CA GLN A 72 0.72 11.22 -3.84
C GLN A 72 1.70 10.35 -4.63
N THR A 73 1.51 10.29 -5.95
CA THR A 73 2.22 9.36 -6.84
C THR A 73 3.74 9.51 -6.78
N ALA A 74 4.25 10.74 -6.72
CA ALA A 74 5.70 11.00 -6.67
C ALA A 74 6.33 10.45 -5.38
N ILE A 75 5.68 10.64 -4.24
CA ILE A 75 6.20 10.14 -2.96
C ILE A 75 6.05 8.61 -2.87
N ALA A 76 4.96 8.05 -3.42
CA ALA A 76 4.76 6.61 -3.48
C ALA A 76 5.90 5.91 -4.25
N HIS A 77 6.31 6.45 -5.41
CA HIS A 77 7.47 5.95 -6.15
C HIS A 77 8.74 5.90 -5.33
N MET A 78 8.97 6.92 -4.50
CA MET A 78 10.16 6.97 -3.67
C MET A 78 10.06 6.01 -2.49
N LEU A 79 8.90 5.92 -1.83
CA LEU A 79 8.65 4.99 -0.73
C LEU A 79 8.86 3.53 -1.13
N VAL A 80 8.40 3.12 -2.32
CA VAL A 80 8.58 1.75 -2.83
C VAL A 80 10.05 1.33 -2.90
N LYS A 81 10.98 2.28 -3.09
CA LYS A 81 12.43 2.01 -3.09
C LYS A 81 12.98 1.66 -1.70
N TYR A 82 12.27 2.02 -0.63
CA TYR A 82 12.66 1.77 0.76
C TYR A 82 12.04 0.51 1.35
N LEU A 83 11.11 -0.14 0.64
CA LEU A 83 10.35 -1.30 1.12
C LEU A 83 10.89 -2.59 0.50
N ASP A 84 10.76 -3.72 1.17
CA ASP A 84 10.95 -5.05 0.57
C ASP A 84 9.59 -5.66 0.20
N GLU A 85 9.55 -6.78 -0.52
CA GLU A 85 8.29 -7.39 -1.01
C GLU A 85 7.29 -7.66 0.12
N GLY A 86 7.76 -8.21 1.25
CA GLY A 86 6.91 -8.47 2.41
C GLY A 86 6.36 -7.22 3.10
N ASP A 87 7.02 -6.06 2.96
CA ASP A 87 6.50 -4.81 3.49
C ASP A 87 5.31 -4.28 2.67
N LEU A 88 5.18 -4.69 1.40
CA LEU A 88 4.07 -4.31 0.52
C LEU A 88 2.78 -5.07 0.85
N GLU A 89 2.88 -6.19 1.56
CA GLU A 89 1.75 -6.99 2.03
C GLU A 89 1.18 -6.51 3.37
N ILE A 90 1.82 -5.54 4.03
CA ILE A 90 1.33 -5.00 5.30
C ILE A 90 -0.09 -4.49 5.12
N LYS A 91 -0.95 -4.87 6.06
CA LYS A 91 -2.37 -4.51 6.07
C LYS A 91 -2.66 -3.50 7.17
N ASN A 92 -3.49 -2.53 6.87
CA ASN A 92 -4.05 -1.62 7.87
C ASN A 92 -5.22 -2.29 8.64
N ASN A 93 -5.90 -1.55 9.52
CA ASN A 93 -7.02 -2.07 10.33
C ASN A 93 -8.25 -2.54 9.54
N TYR A 94 -8.34 -2.18 8.25
CA TYR A 94 -9.38 -2.67 7.33
C TYR A 94 -8.93 -3.91 6.56
N GLY A 95 -7.71 -4.41 6.80
CA GLY A 95 -7.11 -5.48 6.02
C GLY A 95 -6.64 -5.03 4.64
N ASN A 96 -6.65 -3.73 4.34
CA ASN A 96 -6.24 -3.21 3.05
C ASN A 96 -4.72 -3.13 3.00
N THR A 97 -4.11 -3.55 1.90
CA THR A 97 -2.72 -3.21 1.56
C THR A 97 -2.66 -1.84 0.89
N ALA A 98 -1.46 -1.28 0.71
CA ALA A 98 -1.32 -0.03 -0.03
C ALA A 98 -1.76 -0.15 -1.50
N PHE A 99 -1.60 -1.34 -2.10
CA PHE A 99 -2.13 -1.65 -3.43
C PHE A 99 -3.67 -1.58 -3.45
N PHE A 100 -4.34 -2.15 -2.43
CA PHE A 100 -5.79 -2.03 -2.27
C PHE A 100 -6.21 -0.56 -2.15
N CYS A 101 -5.49 0.25 -1.36
CA CYS A 101 -5.73 1.69 -1.26
C CYS A 101 -5.59 2.42 -2.60
N ALA A 102 -4.64 2.02 -3.46
CA ALA A 102 -4.52 2.57 -4.80
C ALA A 102 -5.73 2.21 -5.68
N ALA A 103 -6.27 0.99 -5.54
CA ALA A 103 -7.49 0.58 -6.22
C ALA A 103 -8.71 1.41 -5.79
N VAL A 104 -8.83 1.69 -4.48
CA VAL A 104 -9.87 2.58 -3.91
C VAL A 104 -9.75 3.99 -4.48
N SER A 105 -8.55 4.56 -4.49
CA SER A 105 -8.34 5.93 -5.00
C SER A 105 -8.42 6.00 -6.52
N GLY A 106 -8.26 4.88 -7.22
CA GLY A 106 -8.21 4.78 -8.68
C GLY A 106 -6.88 5.27 -9.26
N ASP A 107 -5.83 5.38 -8.45
CA ASP A 107 -4.50 5.79 -8.90
C ASP A 107 -3.75 4.58 -9.52
N VAL A 108 -3.91 4.43 -10.83
CA VAL A 108 -3.30 3.35 -11.61
C VAL A 108 -1.78 3.40 -11.57
N GLU A 109 -1.18 4.60 -11.47
CA GLU A 109 0.27 4.73 -11.51
C GLU A 109 0.89 4.20 -10.21
N ILE A 110 0.29 4.51 -9.06
CA ILE A 110 0.72 3.91 -7.79
C ILE A 110 0.54 2.39 -7.84
N ALA A 111 -0.59 1.89 -8.35
CA ALA A 111 -0.82 0.46 -8.45
C ALA A 111 0.23 -0.24 -9.33
N LYS A 112 0.65 0.38 -10.45
CA LYS A 112 1.73 -0.12 -11.32
C LYS A 112 3.05 -0.26 -10.58
N VAL A 113 3.50 0.82 -9.95
CA VAL A 113 4.81 0.87 -9.29
C VAL A 113 4.92 -0.17 -8.17
N VAL A 114 3.84 -0.35 -7.42
CA VAL A 114 3.79 -1.34 -6.33
C VAL A 114 3.73 -2.76 -6.91
N TYR A 115 2.93 -2.99 -7.97
CA TYR A 115 2.82 -4.29 -8.64
C TYR A 115 4.13 -4.74 -9.31
N GLU A 116 4.85 -3.82 -9.96
CA GLU A 116 6.16 -4.11 -10.59
C GLU A 116 7.16 -4.65 -9.59
N LYS A 117 7.05 -4.25 -8.31
CA LYS A 117 7.89 -4.77 -7.25
C LYS A 117 7.39 -6.09 -6.68
N TYR A 118 6.08 -6.29 -6.57
CA TYR A 118 5.52 -7.53 -6.04
C TYR A 118 4.13 -7.81 -6.63
N ASN A 119 4.05 -8.86 -7.44
CA ASN A 119 2.93 -9.10 -8.35
C ASN A 119 1.74 -9.86 -7.76
N THR A 120 1.81 -10.35 -6.51
CA THR A 120 0.74 -11.11 -5.85
C THR A 120 -0.33 -10.20 -5.23
N LEU A 121 -0.01 -8.92 -5.03
CA LEU A 121 -0.85 -7.90 -4.37
C LEU A 121 -2.28 -7.75 -4.92
N PRO A 122 -2.56 -7.88 -6.25
CA PRO A 122 -3.92 -7.78 -6.78
C PRO A 122 -4.89 -8.84 -6.26
N THR A 123 -4.36 -9.95 -5.72
CA THR A 123 -5.17 -11.06 -5.17
C THR A 123 -5.44 -10.94 -3.67
N ILE A 124 -4.74 -10.03 -2.98
CA ILE A 124 -4.84 -9.89 -1.53
C ILE A 124 -6.16 -9.20 -1.18
N ARG A 125 -7.02 -9.95 -0.49
CA ARG A 125 -8.33 -9.48 -0.02
C ARG A 125 -8.22 -8.72 1.30
N ASN A 126 -9.12 -7.75 1.47
CA ASN A 126 -9.28 -7.03 2.72
C ASN A 126 -9.99 -7.88 3.78
N ARG A 127 -10.22 -7.33 4.97
CA ARG A 127 -10.84 -8.08 6.08
C ARG A 127 -12.29 -8.51 5.83
N PHE A 128 -12.94 -7.91 4.83
CA PHE A 128 -14.30 -8.22 4.42
C PHE A 128 -14.34 -9.23 3.27
N GLY A 129 -13.18 -9.78 2.87
CA GLY A 129 -13.08 -10.70 1.74
C GLY A 129 -13.15 -10.02 0.37
N ILE A 130 -13.16 -8.69 0.31
CA ILE A 130 -13.22 -7.94 -0.95
C ILE A 130 -11.83 -7.84 -1.56
N SER A 131 -11.74 -8.09 -2.87
CA SER A 131 -10.52 -7.92 -3.67
C SER A 131 -10.38 -6.47 -4.21
N PRO A 132 -9.16 -6.03 -4.55
CA PRO A 132 -8.94 -4.73 -5.18
C PRO A 132 -9.80 -4.47 -6.42
N ILE A 133 -10.01 -5.48 -7.28
CA ILE A 133 -10.81 -5.34 -8.50
C ILE A 133 -12.30 -5.20 -8.22
N GLN A 134 -12.83 -5.91 -7.22
CA GLN A 134 -14.22 -5.74 -6.78
C GLN A 134 -14.45 -4.35 -6.21
N GLU A 135 -13.50 -3.83 -5.42
CA GLU A 135 -13.59 -2.48 -4.87
C GLU A 135 -13.53 -1.42 -5.97
N ALA A 136 -12.58 -1.53 -6.91
CA ALA A 136 -12.50 -0.62 -8.06
C ALA A 136 -13.76 -0.66 -8.94
N ALA A 137 -14.35 -1.84 -9.10
CA ALA A 137 -15.61 -2.05 -9.80
C ALA A 137 -16.80 -1.37 -9.10
N ALA A 138 -16.92 -1.53 -7.78
CA ALA A 138 -17.96 -0.89 -6.98
C ALA A 138 -17.87 0.65 -7.03
N LEU A 139 -16.65 1.19 -7.12
CA LEU A 139 -16.39 2.63 -7.24
C LEU A 139 -16.47 3.16 -8.68
N GLY A 140 -16.61 2.29 -9.69
CA GLY A 140 -16.70 2.69 -11.10
C GLY A 140 -15.39 3.23 -11.68
N ASN A 141 -14.24 2.88 -11.10
CA ASN A 141 -12.92 3.36 -11.52
C ASN A 141 -12.43 2.67 -12.81
N LYS A 142 -13.03 3.00 -13.96
CA LYS A 142 -12.81 2.33 -15.26
C LYS A 142 -11.35 2.00 -15.59
N LYS A 143 -10.44 2.99 -15.55
CA LYS A 143 -9.01 2.77 -15.86
C LYS A 143 -8.33 1.80 -14.90
N MET A 144 -8.73 1.82 -13.63
CA MET A 144 -8.23 0.89 -12.62
C MET A 144 -8.79 -0.51 -12.85
N ILE A 145 -10.06 -0.63 -13.21
CA ILE A 145 -10.69 -1.92 -13.56
C ILE A 145 -9.96 -2.55 -14.76
N GLU A 146 -9.72 -1.78 -15.82
CA GLU A 146 -8.95 -2.24 -17.00
C GLU A 146 -7.59 -2.77 -16.58
N TYR A 147 -6.83 -1.98 -15.82
CA TYR A 147 -5.51 -2.38 -15.33
C TYR A 147 -5.56 -3.64 -14.44
N LEU A 148 -6.47 -3.69 -13.47
CA LEU A 148 -6.61 -4.84 -12.56
C LEU A 148 -7.03 -6.10 -13.30
N TYR A 149 -7.88 -5.98 -14.32
CA TYR A 149 -8.31 -7.13 -15.14
C TYR A 149 -7.13 -7.77 -15.86
N GLU A 150 -6.17 -6.96 -16.34
CA GLU A 150 -4.97 -7.46 -17.04
C GLU A 150 -4.00 -8.20 -16.13
N ILE A 151 -3.88 -7.80 -14.86
CA ILE A 151 -2.84 -8.31 -13.94
C ILE A 151 -3.37 -9.30 -12.89
N THR A 152 -4.69 -9.41 -12.74
CA THR A 152 -5.30 -10.28 -11.72
C THR A 152 -5.60 -11.66 -12.32
N PRO A 153 -5.08 -12.76 -11.76
CA PRO A 153 -5.41 -14.11 -12.21
C PRO A 153 -6.84 -14.49 -11.81
N LEU A 154 -7.84 -14.09 -12.61
CA LEU A 154 -9.26 -14.25 -12.31
C LEU A 154 -9.73 -15.72 -12.19
N LYS A 155 -8.92 -16.68 -12.60
CA LYS A 155 -9.22 -18.13 -12.47
C LYS A 155 -9.41 -18.58 -11.01
N HIS A 156 -8.91 -17.82 -10.04
CA HIS A 156 -9.03 -18.12 -8.61
C HIS A 156 -10.25 -17.45 -7.95
N PHE A 157 -11.06 -16.73 -8.72
CA PHE A 157 -12.27 -16.08 -8.23
C PHE A 157 -13.47 -16.99 -8.46
N GLU A 158 -14.44 -16.96 -7.55
CA GLU A 158 -15.69 -17.71 -7.69
C GLU A 158 -16.52 -17.19 -8.88
N ASP A 159 -17.37 -18.03 -9.44
CA ASP A 159 -18.19 -17.70 -10.62
C ASP A 159 -19.00 -16.41 -10.43
N GLU A 160 -19.62 -16.25 -9.25
CA GLU A 160 -20.38 -15.06 -8.89
C GLU A 160 -19.50 -13.80 -8.87
N GLU A 161 -18.27 -13.89 -8.35
CA GLU A 161 -17.35 -12.76 -8.30
C GLU A 161 -16.91 -12.34 -9.71
N ARG A 162 -16.62 -13.32 -10.57
CA ARG A 162 -16.28 -13.06 -11.97
C ARG A 162 -17.44 -12.41 -12.71
N MET A 163 -18.68 -12.86 -12.45
CA MET A 163 -19.89 -12.26 -13.03
C MET A 163 -20.12 -10.83 -12.55
N ASN A 164 -19.88 -10.54 -11.26
CA ASN A 164 -20.00 -9.19 -10.71
C ASN A 164 -18.97 -8.22 -11.30
N ILE A 165 -17.72 -8.67 -11.46
CA ILE A 165 -16.66 -7.90 -12.14
C ILE A 165 -17.06 -7.63 -13.60
N LEU A 166 -17.55 -8.66 -14.31
CA LEU A 166 -18.01 -8.52 -15.70
C LEU A 166 -19.20 -7.55 -15.82
N ALA A 167 -20.20 -7.65 -14.94
CA ALA A 167 -21.36 -6.75 -14.93
C ALA A 167 -20.94 -5.29 -14.70
N ALA A 168 -19.99 -5.05 -13.78
CA ALA A 168 -19.46 -3.70 -13.55
C ALA A 168 -18.72 -3.16 -14.79
N THR A 169 -18.00 -3.99 -15.55
CA THR A 169 -17.32 -3.54 -16.79
C THR A 169 -18.32 -3.13 -17.88
N ILE A 170 -19.45 -3.83 -18.00
CA ILE A 170 -20.53 -3.48 -18.95
C ILE A 170 -21.17 -2.15 -18.56
N ASN A 171 -21.56 -1.99 -17.29
CA ASN A 171 -22.22 -0.78 -16.79
C ASN A 171 -21.32 0.46 -16.87
N THR A 172 -20.00 0.29 -16.75
CA THR A 172 -19.01 1.38 -16.87
C THR A 172 -18.57 1.65 -18.31
N GLY A 173 -19.08 0.90 -19.30
CA GLY A 173 -18.70 1.02 -20.70
C GLY A 173 -17.23 0.65 -20.96
N THR A 174 -16.69 -0.26 -20.16
CA THR A 174 -15.30 -0.71 -20.21
C THR A 174 -15.16 -1.89 -21.18
N ASN A 175 -14.37 -1.75 -22.24
CA ASN A 175 -14.21 -2.82 -23.24
C ASN A 175 -13.03 -3.73 -22.88
N ILE A 176 -13.18 -4.51 -21.82
CA ILE A 176 -12.15 -5.46 -21.37
C ILE A 176 -11.89 -6.61 -22.36
N LEU A 177 -12.80 -6.86 -23.31
CA LEU A 177 -12.60 -7.85 -24.38
C LEU A 177 -11.58 -7.40 -25.44
N ALA A 178 -11.27 -6.10 -25.49
CA ALA A 178 -10.21 -5.55 -26.33
C ALA A 178 -8.86 -5.43 -25.58
N ALA A 179 -8.84 -5.63 -24.26
CA ALA A 179 -7.61 -5.68 -23.49
C ALA A 179 -6.86 -7.00 -23.80
N PRO A 180 -5.52 -6.98 -23.94
CA PRO A 180 -4.75 -8.20 -24.12
C PRO A 180 -5.05 -9.15 -22.95
N HIS A 181 -5.26 -10.43 -23.26
CA HIS A 181 -5.54 -11.45 -22.24
C HIS A 181 -4.52 -11.38 -21.09
N PRO A 182 -4.96 -11.63 -19.83
CA PRO A 182 -4.08 -11.55 -18.68
C PRO A 182 -2.83 -12.36 -18.94
N ARG A 183 -1.66 -11.74 -18.77
CA ARG A 183 -0.39 -12.41 -19.01
C ARG A 183 -0.38 -13.63 -18.09
N ASN A 184 -0.37 -14.84 -18.66
CA ASN A 184 -0.18 -16.06 -17.89
C ASN A 184 1.17 -15.93 -17.18
N VAL A 185 1.15 -15.60 -15.90
CA VAL A 185 2.34 -15.60 -15.01
C VAL A 185 2.70 -17.02 -14.55
N GLU A 186 2.12 -18.04 -15.17
CA GLU A 186 2.56 -19.43 -14.99
C GLU A 186 3.63 -19.77 -16.02
N GLU A 187 4.87 -19.34 -15.76
CA GLU A 187 6.09 -19.98 -16.29
C GLU A 187 7.35 -19.35 -15.62
N VAL A 188 7.54 -19.59 -14.31
CA VAL A 188 8.86 -19.81 -13.65
C VAL A 188 8.68 -20.35 -12.24
#